data_AF-A0A7H8NB96-F1
#
_entry.id   AF-A0A7H8NB96-F1
#
_cell.length_a   1.000
_cell.length_b   1.000
_cell.length_c   1.000
_cell.angle_alpha   90.00
_cell.angle_beta   90.00
_cell.angle_gamma   90.00
#
_symmetry.space_group_name_H-M   'P 1'
#
loop_
_entity.id
_entity.type
_entity.pdbx_description
1 polymer ?
#
loop_
_entity_poly.entity_id
_entity_poly.type
_entity_poly.pdbx_seq_one_letter_code
_entity_poly.pdbx_strand_id
1 'polypeptide(L)'
;MSSNLAERVANKRTRSHPPAVQPNHPTQPATLVQFVQRMRPEIERALPAHLGGADRIARIALTELRRVEHLAECTQESFAGALMTCSALGLEPGGVSGEAYLLPFWNKKRRAYEVQLVIGYQGMIKLFWQHPLAAGLDAHTVYEGDMFEYEYGLEPRLTHRPARGSAKGQPTDYYAVARLSNGGSAFVVLGVEDVETIRQRSKAKDFGPWSTDYDAMARKTAIRQLFKLIPKSAELARAVAHDETVRRDASPEGLDVPGDYIEGEIVSQPAPQGAEQATVEEVPSQFSGWPEAAEPAAADAGL
;
A
#
# COMPACT_ATOMS: atom_id res chain seq x y z
N MET A 1 -81.36 -33.50 -29.13
CA MET A 1 -80.12 -34.30 -29.23
C MET A 1 -78.95 -33.41 -28.87
N SER A 2 -78.77 -33.21 -27.58
CA SER A 2 -77.60 -32.59 -26.96
C SER A 2 -76.44 -33.57 -26.98
N SER A 3 -75.29 -33.18 -27.53
CA SER A 3 -73.98 -33.61 -27.05
C SER A 3 -72.91 -33.10 -28.01
N ASN A 4 -72.31 -31.96 -27.67
CA ASN A 4 -70.85 -31.86 -27.74
C ASN A 4 -70.30 -30.72 -26.89
N LEU A 5 -70.88 -30.59 -25.68
CA LEU A 5 -70.28 -29.81 -24.60
C LEU A 5 -69.17 -30.62 -23.91
N ALA A 6 -69.27 -31.96 -23.91
CA ALA A 6 -68.27 -32.86 -23.32
C ALA A 6 -66.92 -32.85 -24.08
N GLU A 7 -66.93 -32.84 -25.42
CA GLU A 7 -65.71 -32.76 -26.23
C GLU A 7 -65.01 -31.39 -26.12
N ARG A 8 -65.77 -30.30 -25.99
CA ARG A 8 -65.20 -28.96 -25.80
C ARG A 8 -64.61 -28.73 -24.40
N VAL A 9 -65.07 -29.47 -23.40
CA VAL A 9 -64.49 -29.44 -22.04
C VAL A 9 -63.26 -30.35 -21.94
N ALA A 10 -63.20 -31.45 -22.70
CA ALA A 10 -62.04 -32.35 -22.73
C ALA A 10 -60.79 -31.70 -23.35
N ASN A 11 -60.95 -30.90 -24.42
CA ASN A 11 -59.82 -30.25 -25.11
C ASN A 11 -59.28 -28.97 -24.43
N LYS A 12 -59.80 -28.61 -23.25
CA LYS A 12 -59.29 -27.48 -22.45
C LYS A 12 -58.32 -27.92 -21.34
N ARG A 13 -58.09 -29.23 -21.16
CA ARG A 13 -57.23 -29.81 -20.11
C ARG A 13 -55.84 -30.27 -20.57
N THR A 14 -55.50 -30.14 -21.85
CA THR A 14 -54.20 -30.53 -22.42
C THR A 14 -53.53 -29.37 -23.17
N ARG A 15 -53.41 -28.22 -22.50
CA ARG A 15 -52.35 -27.25 -22.83
C ARG A 15 -51.25 -27.45 -21.79
N SER A 16 -50.20 -28.15 -22.19
CA SER A 16 -48.92 -28.12 -21.50
C SER A 16 -48.50 -26.66 -21.34
N HIS A 17 -48.42 -26.23 -20.08
CA HIS A 17 -47.76 -24.98 -19.75
C HIS A 17 -46.33 -25.05 -20.32
N PRO A 18 -45.85 -24.05 -21.09
CA PRO A 18 -44.41 -23.90 -21.23
C PRO A 18 -43.82 -23.79 -19.82
N PRO A 19 -42.62 -24.38 -19.56
CA PRO A 19 -42.01 -24.26 -18.25
C PRO A 19 -41.97 -22.78 -17.89
N ALA A 20 -42.48 -22.45 -16.70
CA ALA A 20 -42.44 -21.10 -16.18
C ALA A 20 -40.99 -20.61 -16.29
N VAL A 21 -40.76 -19.57 -17.10
CA VAL A 21 -39.52 -18.82 -17.06
C VAL A 21 -39.45 -18.30 -15.63
N GLN A 22 -38.58 -18.92 -14.83
CA GLN A 22 -38.30 -18.45 -13.48
C GLN A 22 -37.98 -16.96 -13.61
N PRO A 23 -38.58 -16.08 -12.79
CA PRO A 23 -38.17 -14.70 -12.77
C PRO A 23 -36.66 -14.72 -12.56
N ASN A 24 -35.93 -14.18 -13.53
CA ASN A 24 -34.48 -14.09 -13.48
C ASN A 24 -34.18 -13.30 -12.20
N HIS A 25 -33.85 -14.01 -11.12
CA HIS A 25 -33.49 -13.35 -9.88
C HIS A 25 -32.32 -12.45 -10.26
N PRO A 26 -32.39 -11.13 -10.01
CA PRO A 26 -31.22 -10.29 -10.19
C PRO A 26 -30.12 -10.98 -9.37
N THR A 27 -29.10 -11.46 -10.08
CA THR A 27 -28.00 -12.20 -9.47
C THR A 27 -27.49 -11.28 -8.36
N GLN A 28 -27.68 -11.69 -7.10
CA GLN A 28 -27.26 -10.85 -5.98
C GLN A 28 -25.80 -10.48 -6.25
N PRO A 29 -25.43 -9.20 -6.16
CA PRO A 29 -24.05 -8.80 -6.42
C PRO A 29 -23.17 -9.66 -5.53
N ALA A 30 -22.18 -10.34 -6.13
CA ALA A 30 -21.31 -11.23 -5.40
C ALA A 30 -20.73 -10.47 -4.20
N THR A 31 -20.73 -11.08 -3.02
CA THR A 31 -20.07 -10.44 -1.88
C THR A 31 -18.59 -10.29 -2.19
N LEU A 32 -17.90 -9.28 -1.63
CA LEU A 32 -16.46 -9.11 -1.85
C LEU A 32 -15.67 -10.39 -1.50
N VAL A 33 -16.16 -11.19 -0.56
CA VAL A 33 -15.63 -12.52 -0.23
C VAL A 33 -15.66 -13.48 -1.42
N GLN A 34 -16.81 -13.60 -2.10
CA GLN A 34 -16.94 -14.44 -3.30
C GLN A 34 -16.14 -13.87 -4.47
N PHE A 35 -16.05 -12.55 -4.55
CA PHE A 35 -15.29 -11.85 -5.58
C PHE A 35 -13.79 -12.13 -5.47
N VAL A 36 -13.19 -12.04 -4.27
CA VAL A 36 -11.78 -12.40 -4.00
C VAL A 36 -11.46 -13.83 -4.45
N GLN A 37 -12.39 -14.77 -4.23
CA GLN A 37 -12.19 -16.16 -4.65
C GLN A 37 -12.14 -16.32 -6.16
N ARG A 38 -12.93 -15.52 -6.90
CA ARG A 38 -12.93 -15.54 -8.38
C ARG A 38 -11.69 -14.90 -8.97
N MET A 39 -11.12 -13.89 -8.29
CA MET A 39 -9.93 -13.15 -8.75
C MET A 39 -8.59 -13.89 -8.57
N ARG A 40 -8.58 -15.09 -8.00
CA ARG A 40 -7.31 -15.80 -7.72
C ARG A 40 -6.43 -15.99 -8.96
N PRO A 41 -6.96 -16.38 -10.14
CA PRO A 41 -6.14 -16.50 -11.34
C PRO A 41 -5.50 -15.18 -11.77
N GLU A 42 -6.22 -14.07 -11.65
CA GLU A 42 -5.74 -12.72 -11.98
C GLU A 42 -4.67 -12.26 -10.99
N ILE A 43 -4.88 -12.49 -9.69
CA ILE A 43 -3.89 -12.22 -8.64
C ILE A 43 -2.60 -12.99 -8.91
N GLU A 44 -2.71 -14.28 -9.24
CA GLU A 44 -1.54 -15.13 -9.56
C GLU A 44 -0.75 -14.58 -10.75
N ARG A 45 -1.45 -14.12 -11.79
CA ARG A 45 -0.81 -13.54 -12.98
C ARG A 45 -0.14 -12.19 -12.70
N ALA A 46 -0.64 -11.42 -11.74
CA ALA A 46 -0.10 -10.12 -11.40
C ALA A 46 1.07 -10.21 -10.42
N LEU A 47 1.16 -11.27 -9.61
CA LEU A 47 2.22 -11.41 -8.62
C LEU A 47 3.60 -11.58 -9.27
N PRO A 48 4.64 -10.92 -8.74
CA PRO A 48 6.03 -11.23 -9.09
C PRO A 48 6.34 -12.71 -8.86
N ALA A 49 7.00 -13.36 -9.82
CA ALA A 49 7.22 -14.82 -9.85
C ALA A 49 7.92 -15.41 -8.61
N HIS A 50 8.60 -14.58 -7.82
CA HIS A 50 9.33 -14.97 -6.62
C HIS A 50 8.52 -14.82 -5.32
N LEU A 51 7.30 -14.26 -5.36
CA LEU A 51 6.46 -14.02 -4.19
C LEU A 51 5.40 -15.11 -4.01
N GLY A 52 5.04 -15.39 -2.75
CA GLY A 52 4.10 -16.45 -2.39
C GLY A 52 2.75 -16.31 -3.11
N GLY A 53 2.19 -17.44 -3.54
CA GLY A 53 1.07 -17.49 -4.49
C GLY A 53 -0.23 -16.82 -4.04
N ALA A 54 -1.13 -16.64 -5.01
CA ALA A 54 -2.41 -15.93 -4.90
C ALA A 54 -3.29 -16.36 -3.72
N ASP A 55 -3.16 -17.60 -3.27
CA ASP A 55 -3.87 -18.12 -2.09
C ASP A 55 -3.53 -17.36 -0.81
N ARG A 56 -2.28 -16.91 -0.65
CA ARG A 56 -1.84 -16.13 0.50
C ARG A 56 -2.45 -14.72 0.44
N ILE A 57 -2.33 -14.04 -0.70
CA ILE A 57 -2.90 -12.70 -0.91
C ILE A 57 -4.42 -12.72 -0.73
N ALA A 58 -5.11 -13.70 -1.33
CA ALA A 58 -6.55 -13.87 -1.16
C ALA A 58 -6.94 -14.09 0.31
N ARG A 59 -6.17 -14.88 1.07
CA ARG A 59 -6.43 -15.10 2.50
C ARG A 59 -6.27 -13.81 3.30
N ILE A 60 -5.21 -13.03 3.04
CA ILE A 60 -4.99 -11.76 3.74
C ILE A 60 -6.11 -10.78 3.39
N ALA A 61 -6.48 -10.64 2.12
CA ALA A 61 -7.59 -9.79 1.69
C ALA A 61 -8.93 -10.17 2.37
N LEU A 62 -9.21 -11.47 2.50
CA LEU A 62 -10.39 -11.96 3.24
C LEU A 62 -10.34 -11.63 4.74
N THR A 63 -9.15 -11.63 5.34
CA THR A 63 -8.96 -11.19 6.73
C THR A 63 -9.20 -9.69 6.87
N GLU A 64 -8.65 -8.87 5.97
CA GLU A 64 -8.85 -7.42 6.00
C GLU A 64 -10.32 -7.04 5.83
N LEU A 65 -11.08 -7.72 4.96
CA LEU A 65 -12.53 -7.51 4.80
C LEU A 65 -13.32 -7.71 6.11
N ARG A 66 -12.79 -8.49 7.06
CA ARG A 66 -13.40 -8.71 8.38
C ARG A 66 -12.88 -7.74 9.44
N ARG A 67 -11.64 -7.29 9.29
CA ARG A 67 -10.91 -6.50 10.28
C ARG A 67 -11.14 -5.00 10.13
N VAL A 68 -11.23 -4.53 8.88
CA VAL A 68 -11.33 -3.11 8.53
C VAL A 68 -12.80 -2.73 8.38
N GLU A 69 -13.26 -1.81 9.23
CA GLU A 69 -14.66 -1.35 9.25
C GLU A 69 -15.04 -0.71 7.92
N HIS A 70 -16.24 -1.02 7.40
CA HIS A 70 -16.76 -0.61 6.08
C HIS A 70 -15.97 -1.10 4.85
N LEU A 71 -14.88 -1.86 4.99
CA LEU A 71 -14.16 -2.39 3.82
C LEU A 71 -15.01 -3.37 3.01
N ALA A 72 -15.82 -4.19 3.68
CA ALA A 72 -16.76 -5.11 3.04
C ALA A 72 -17.91 -4.42 2.27
N GLU A 73 -18.15 -3.13 2.52
CA GLU A 73 -19.17 -2.31 1.86
C GLU A 73 -18.63 -1.54 0.65
N CYS A 74 -17.31 -1.62 0.40
CA CYS A 74 -16.69 -0.93 -0.72
C CYS A 74 -17.14 -1.51 -2.07
N THR A 75 -17.07 -0.68 -3.11
CA THR A 75 -17.34 -1.13 -4.49
C THR A 75 -16.36 -2.24 -4.91
N GLN A 76 -16.86 -3.23 -5.67
CA GLN A 76 -16.03 -4.33 -6.18
C GLN A 76 -14.87 -3.81 -7.03
N GLU A 77 -15.14 -2.78 -7.83
CA GLU A 77 -14.18 -2.16 -8.76
C GLU A 77 -13.00 -1.52 -8.01
N SER A 78 -13.28 -0.74 -6.95
CA SER A 78 -12.21 -0.11 -6.17
C SER A 78 -11.41 -1.12 -5.36
N PHE A 79 -12.07 -2.14 -4.80
CA PHE A 79 -11.40 -3.23 -4.09
C PHE A 79 -10.51 -4.04 -5.03
N ALA A 80 -11.01 -4.39 -6.22
CA ALA A 80 -10.26 -5.10 -7.25
C ALA A 80 -9.02 -4.31 -7.66
N GLY A 81 -9.19 -3.03 -8.00
CA GLY A 81 -8.09 -2.16 -8.43
C GLY A 81 -7.00 -2.06 -7.36
N ALA A 82 -7.38 -1.84 -6.10
CA ALA A 82 -6.42 -1.78 -5.00
C ALA A 82 -5.69 -3.12 -4.77
N LEU A 83 -6.41 -4.25 -4.75
CA LEU A 83 -5.82 -5.57 -4.54
C LEU A 83 -4.88 -5.98 -5.68
N MET A 84 -5.25 -5.67 -6.92
CA MET A 84 -4.42 -5.92 -8.10
C MET A 84 -3.19 -5.04 -8.13
N THR A 85 -3.29 -3.76 -7.72
CA THR A 85 -2.12 -2.90 -7.55
C THR A 85 -1.16 -3.46 -6.50
N CYS A 86 -1.65 -3.89 -5.33
CA CYS A 86 -0.82 -4.55 -4.31
C CYS A 86 -0.11 -5.78 -4.88
N SER A 87 -0.86 -6.64 -5.58
CA SER A 87 -0.35 -7.87 -6.18
C SER A 87 0.75 -7.58 -7.20
N ALA A 88 0.53 -6.62 -8.11
CA ALA A 88 1.49 -6.22 -9.13
C ALA A 88 2.77 -5.60 -8.55
N LEU A 89 2.65 -4.87 -7.44
CA LEU A 89 3.80 -4.29 -6.72
C LEU A 89 4.49 -5.31 -5.79
N GLY A 90 3.93 -6.51 -5.61
CA GLY A 90 4.43 -7.47 -4.64
C GLY A 90 4.29 -7.00 -3.18
N LEU A 91 3.31 -6.13 -2.92
CA LEU A 91 3.02 -5.62 -1.58
C LEU A 91 1.87 -6.40 -0.95
N GLU A 92 2.00 -6.72 0.33
CA GLU A 92 0.97 -7.39 1.09
C GLU A 92 -0.16 -6.42 1.47
N PRO A 93 -1.41 -6.69 1.04
CA PRO A 93 -2.55 -5.85 1.37
C PRO A 93 -3.00 -6.12 2.80
N GLY A 94 -2.55 -5.35 3.77
CA GLY A 94 -3.02 -5.44 5.14
C GLY A 94 -2.15 -4.72 6.15
N GLY A 95 -2.77 -4.27 7.23
CA GLY A 95 -2.08 -3.45 8.22
C GLY A 95 -1.00 -4.16 9.05
N VAL A 96 -0.93 -5.50 9.00
CA VAL A 96 -0.01 -6.32 9.80
C VAL A 96 1.43 -6.23 9.28
N SER A 97 1.64 -6.35 7.96
CA SER A 97 2.98 -6.20 7.36
C SER A 97 3.42 -4.74 7.27
N GLY A 98 2.45 -3.81 7.31
CA GLY A 98 2.69 -2.38 7.11
C GLY A 98 3.11 -2.01 5.69
N GLU A 99 2.95 -2.93 4.73
CA GLU A 99 3.37 -2.73 3.33
C GLU A 99 2.35 -1.93 2.52
N ALA A 100 1.06 -2.29 2.61
CA ALA A 100 -0.03 -1.58 1.95
C ALA A 100 -1.32 -1.69 2.78
N TYR A 101 -2.15 -0.65 2.73
CA TYR A 101 -3.40 -0.56 3.48
C TYR A 101 -4.57 -0.36 2.50
N LEU A 102 -5.59 -1.19 2.66
CA LEU A 102 -6.86 -1.05 1.95
C LEU A 102 -7.83 -0.27 2.84
N LEU A 103 -7.99 1.03 2.58
CA LEU A 103 -8.76 1.91 3.46
C LEU A 103 -10.09 2.33 2.81
N PRO A 104 -11.24 2.13 3.47
CA PRO A 104 -12.52 2.57 2.97
C PRO A 104 -12.67 4.08 3.12
N PHE A 105 -13.06 4.74 2.03
CA PHE A 105 -13.35 6.16 1.96
C PHE A 105 -14.76 6.37 1.42
N TRP A 106 -15.52 7.25 2.07
CA TRP A 106 -16.85 7.60 1.58
C TRP A 106 -16.73 8.57 0.39
N ASN A 107 -17.08 8.11 -0.82
CA ASN A 107 -17.13 8.96 -2.00
C ASN A 107 -18.51 9.64 -2.11
N LYS A 108 -18.57 10.92 -1.76
CA LYS A 108 -19.81 11.72 -1.79
C LYS A 108 -20.44 11.80 -3.19
N LYS A 109 -19.62 11.85 -4.25
CA LYS A 109 -20.09 11.95 -5.66
C LYS A 109 -20.76 10.65 -6.11
N ARG A 110 -20.19 9.50 -5.73
CA ARG A 110 -20.71 8.17 -6.09
C ARG A 110 -21.70 7.60 -5.06
N ARG A 111 -21.79 8.22 -3.88
CA ARG A 111 -22.61 7.78 -2.74
C ARG A 111 -22.35 6.32 -2.36
N ALA A 112 -21.07 5.94 -2.35
CA ALA A 112 -20.60 4.60 -2.04
C ALA A 112 -19.24 4.66 -1.32
N TYR A 113 -18.92 3.63 -0.56
CA TYR A 113 -17.57 3.41 -0.06
C TYR A 113 -16.67 2.91 -1.20
N GLU A 114 -15.47 3.47 -1.29
CA GLU A 114 -14.44 3.03 -2.22
C GLU A 114 -13.13 2.77 -1.47
N VAL A 115 -12.36 1.80 -1.97
CA VAL A 115 -11.05 1.48 -1.41
C VAL A 115 -10.02 2.47 -1.96
N GLN A 116 -9.45 3.28 -1.06
CA GLN A 116 -8.24 4.02 -1.30
C GLN A 116 -7.05 3.17 -0.88
N LEU A 117 -6.11 2.96 -1.80
CA LEU A 117 -4.87 2.28 -1.51
C LEU A 117 -3.89 3.26 -0.86
N VAL A 118 -3.35 2.90 0.29
CA VAL A 118 -2.25 3.66 0.93
C VAL A 118 -1.04 2.76 1.00
N ILE A 119 0.05 3.16 0.36
CA ILE A 119 1.32 2.46 0.44
C ILE A 119 1.99 2.79 1.77
N GLY A 120 2.22 1.74 2.55
CA GLY A 120 2.90 1.83 3.81
C GLY A 120 4.40 2.05 3.63
N TYR A 121 5.03 2.65 4.63
CA TYR A 121 6.46 2.96 4.56
C TYR A 121 7.32 1.70 4.49
N GLN A 122 6.90 0.59 5.12
CA GLN A 122 7.57 -0.71 4.98
C GLN A 122 7.49 -1.23 3.55
N GLY A 123 6.37 -0.97 2.86
CA GLY A 123 6.23 -1.27 1.43
C GLY A 123 7.18 -0.44 0.57
N MET A 124 7.31 0.86 0.88
CA MET A 124 8.29 1.71 0.19
C MET A 124 9.73 1.27 0.45
N ILE A 125 10.07 0.88 1.68
CA ILE A 125 11.39 0.34 2.05
C ILE A 125 11.67 -0.97 1.31
N LYS A 126 10.69 -1.88 1.27
CA LYS A 126 10.79 -3.14 0.51
C LYS A 126 11.08 -2.87 -0.97
N LEU A 127 10.30 -1.98 -1.60
CA LEU A 127 10.49 -1.62 -3.01
C LEU A 127 11.82 -0.90 -3.26
N PHE A 128 12.31 -0.11 -2.30
CA PHE A 128 13.65 0.47 -2.36
C PHE A 128 14.73 -0.60 -2.42
N TRP A 129 14.70 -1.58 -1.51
CA TRP A 129 15.71 -2.63 -1.44
C TRP A 129 15.67 -3.60 -2.64
N GLN A 130 14.57 -3.61 -3.40
CA GLN A 130 14.51 -4.33 -4.68
C GLN A 130 15.18 -3.58 -5.84
N HIS A 131 15.51 -2.30 -5.66
CA HIS A 131 16.21 -1.52 -6.68
C HIS A 131 17.68 -2.00 -6.79
N PRO A 132 18.21 -2.29 -8.00
CA PRO A 132 19.58 -2.80 -8.16
C PRO A 132 20.68 -1.89 -7.63
N LEU A 133 20.41 -0.58 -7.57
CA LEU A 133 21.36 0.40 -7.03
C LEU A 133 21.18 0.66 -5.52
N ALA A 134 20.23 0.06 -4.83
CA ALA A 134 20.05 0.33 -3.40
C ALA A 134 21.26 -0.18 -2.60
N ALA A 135 21.85 0.71 -1.80
CA ALA A 135 23.01 0.38 -0.95
C ALA A 135 22.79 0.74 0.53
N GLY A 136 21.97 1.73 0.83
CA GLY A 136 21.68 2.11 2.21
C GLY A 136 20.45 2.99 2.34
N LEU A 137 19.70 2.81 3.42
CA LEU A 137 18.57 3.65 3.79
C LEU A 137 18.49 3.74 5.30
N ASP A 138 18.57 4.95 5.84
CA ASP A 138 18.45 5.20 7.27
C ASP A 138 17.55 6.40 7.52
N ALA A 139 16.98 6.44 8.71
CA ALA A 139 16.33 7.63 9.23
C ALA A 139 16.60 7.74 10.73
N HIS A 140 16.90 8.95 11.19
CA HIS A 140 17.26 9.21 12.58
C HIS A 140 16.58 10.47 13.10
N THR A 141 16.41 10.50 14.42
CA THR A 141 16.07 11.70 15.18
C THR A 141 17.37 12.38 15.59
N VAL A 142 17.40 13.70 15.49
CA VAL A 142 18.46 14.57 16.01
C VAL A 142 17.94 15.22 17.28
N TYR A 143 18.77 15.26 18.30
CA TYR A 143 18.47 15.86 19.59
C TYR A 143 19.37 17.09 19.84
N GLU A 144 18.95 17.99 20.73
CA GLU A 144 19.65 19.24 21.07
C GLU A 144 21.14 19.06 21.41
N GLY A 145 21.50 17.94 22.03
CA GLY A 145 22.87 17.62 22.41
C GLY A 145 23.71 16.99 21.31
N ASP A 146 23.11 16.60 20.19
CA ASP A 146 23.81 15.95 19.08
C ASP A 146 24.67 16.96 18.31
N MET A 147 25.81 16.51 17.78
CA MET A 147 26.55 17.28 16.79
C MET A 147 25.93 16.99 15.42
N PHE A 148 25.16 17.94 14.91
CA PHE A 148 24.45 17.80 13.64
C PHE A 148 24.73 18.98 12.71
N GLU A 149 25.32 18.68 11.56
CA GLU A 149 25.66 19.66 10.53
C GLU A 149 25.23 19.10 9.18
N TYR A 150 24.57 19.93 8.37
CA TYR A 150 24.22 19.59 7.01
C TYR A 150 24.34 20.80 6.10
N GLU A 151 24.68 20.53 4.84
CA GLU A 151 24.79 21.53 3.79
C GLU A 151 24.13 20.98 2.53
N TYR A 152 23.27 21.80 1.94
CA TYR A 152 22.78 21.57 0.58
C TYR A 152 23.68 22.29 -0.42
N GLY A 153 23.62 21.87 -1.68
CA GLY A 153 24.43 22.47 -2.74
C GLY A 153 24.70 21.46 -3.85
N LEU A 154 25.72 21.73 -4.66
CA LEU A 154 26.18 20.79 -5.67
C LEU A 154 26.84 19.53 -5.06
N GLU A 155 27.40 19.68 -3.86
CA GLU A 155 27.97 18.60 -3.05
C GLU A 155 27.29 18.55 -1.69
N PRO A 156 26.10 17.93 -1.59
CA PRO A 156 25.38 17.86 -0.33
C PRO A 156 26.14 17.03 0.72
N ARG A 157 26.18 17.50 1.96
CA ARG A 157 26.86 16.84 3.10
C ARG A 157 25.94 16.79 4.31
N LEU A 158 26.02 15.69 5.06
CA LEU A 158 25.32 15.51 6.33
C LEU A 158 26.23 14.76 7.29
N THR A 159 26.51 15.36 8.44
CA THR A 159 27.26 14.77 9.54
C THR A 159 26.38 14.74 10.78
N HIS A 160 26.20 13.55 11.34
CA HIS A 160 25.48 13.37 12.59
C HIS A 160 26.33 12.55 13.56
N ARG A 161 26.62 13.10 14.74
CA ARG A 161 27.24 12.37 15.86
C ARG A 161 26.33 12.46 17.08
N PRO A 162 25.59 11.38 17.40
CA PRO A 162 24.67 11.37 18.52
C PRO A 162 25.37 11.57 19.86
N ALA A 163 24.77 12.39 20.73
CA ALA A 163 25.07 12.44 22.14
C ALA A 163 24.60 11.16 22.84
N ARG A 164 25.23 10.85 23.98
CA ARG A 164 24.95 9.66 24.77
C ARG A 164 24.27 10.01 26.08
N GLY A 165 23.41 9.11 26.55
CA GLY A 165 22.75 9.22 27.85
C GLY A 165 21.89 10.46 27.98
N SER A 166 21.91 11.08 29.15
CA SER A 166 21.07 12.23 29.50
C SER A 166 21.43 13.53 28.77
N ALA A 167 22.54 13.57 28.02
CA ALA A 167 22.98 14.76 27.30
C ALA A 167 22.21 15.02 26.00
N LYS A 168 21.33 14.11 25.56
CA LYS A 168 20.59 14.25 24.28
C LYS A 168 19.67 15.47 24.26
N GLY A 169 18.90 15.73 25.32
CA GLY A 169 17.88 16.77 25.30
C GLY A 169 16.67 16.40 24.44
N GLN A 170 15.95 17.41 23.93
CA GLN A 170 14.73 17.21 23.13
C GLN A 170 15.03 16.98 21.64
N PRO A 171 14.14 16.31 20.89
CA PRO A 171 14.24 16.24 19.43
C PRO A 171 14.19 17.63 18.78
N THR A 172 15.07 17.89 17.82
CA THR A 172 15.11 19.15 17.04
C THR A 172 14.79 18.92 15.56
N ASP A 173 15.31 17.84 15.00
CA ASP A 173 15.22 17.52 13.58
C ASP A 173 15.07 16.02 13.36
N TYR A 174 14.59 15.65 12.18
CA TYR A 174 14.48 14.29 11.70
C TYR A 174 15.04 14.25 10.29
N TYR A 175 15.89 13.27 10.01
CA TYR A 175 16.43 13.12 8.67
C TYR A 175 16.32 11.69 8.17
N ALA A 176 16.33 11.55 6.85
CA ALA A 176 16.47 10.29 6.16
C ALA A 176 17.56 10.40 5.09
N VAL A 177 18.38 9.36 4.93
CA VAL A 177 19.46 9.26 3.95
C VAL A 177 19.27 8.02 3.11
N ALA A 178 19.44 8.15 1.79
CA ALA A 178 19.60 7.04 0.87
C ALA A 178 20.98 7.06 0.23
N ARG A 179 21.56 5.87 0.07
CA ARG A 179 22.85 5.62 -0.58
C ARG A 179 22.64 4.62 -1.71
N LEU A 180 23.27 4.90 -2.83
CA LEU A 180 23.26 4.06 -4.01
C LEU A 180 24.64 3.43 -4.24
N SER A 181 24.67 2.22 -4.80
CA SER A 181 25.90 1.47 -5.06
C SER A 181 26.80 2.14 -6.10
N ASN A 182 26.26 3.05 -6.92
CA ASN A 182 27.00 3.84 -7.90
C ASN A 182 27.60 5.15 -7.31
N GLY A 183 27.56 5.33 -5.98
CA GLY A 183 28.06 6.53 -5.30
C GLY A 183 27.06 7.67 -5.20
N GLY A 184 25.86 7.55 -5.80
CA GLY A 184 24.79 8.52 -5.62
C GLY A 184 24.24 8.50 -4.18
N SER A 185 23.89 9.67 -3.66
CA SER A 185 23.24 9.79 -2.36
C SER A 185 22.22 10.91 -2.37
N ALA A 186 21.25 10.83 -1.48
CA ALA A 186 20.29 11.88 -1.22
C ALA A 186 19.90 11.87 0.25
N PHE A 187 19.60 13.02 0.81
CA PHE A 187 19.04 13.12 2.14
C PHE A 187 17.96 14.19 2.21
N VAL A 188 17.09 14.04 3.20
CA VAL A 188 16.10 15.05 3.60
C VAL A 188 16.25 15.29 5.08
N VAL A 189 16.26 16.55 5.49
CA VAL A 189 16.16 16.98 6.88
C VAL A 189 14.83 17.73 7.05
N LEU A 190 14.11 17.43 8.12
CA LEU A 190 12.87 18.08 8.52
C LEU A 190 13.03 18.55 9.97
N GLY A 191 12.85 19.83 10.23
CA GLY A 191 12.72 20.32 11.60
C GLY A 191 11.41 19.81 12.23
N VAL A 192 11.30 19.87 13.55
CA VAL A 192 10.04 19.56 14.26
C VAL A 192 8.85 20.35 13.68
N GLU A 193 9.07 21.61 13.29
CA GLU A 193 8.02 22.46 12.70
C GLU A 193 7.56 21.98 11.31
N ASP A 194 8.48 21.46 10.49
CA ASP A 194 8.15 20.88 9.18
C ASP A 194 7.32 19.61 9.35
N VAL A 195 7.70 18.78 10.33
CA VAL A 195 6.96 17.57 10.69
C VAL A 195 5.56 17.92 11.18
N GLU A 196 5.42 18.92 12.05
CA GLU A 196 4.10 19.39 12.50
C GLU A 196 3.23 19.91 11.35
N THR A 197 3.82 20.65 10.42
CA THR A 197 3.12 21.15 9.22
C THR A 197 2.57 19.99 8.38
N ILE A 198 3.34 18.91 8.24
CA ILE A 198 2.89 17.70 7.54
C ILE A 198 1.85 16.96 8.36
N ARG A 199 2.04 16.84 9.68
CA ARG A 199 1.09 16.21 10.60
C ARG A 199 -0.29 16.87 10.51
N GLN A 200 -0.37 18.19 10.40
CA GLN A 200 -1.66 18.89 10.30
C GLN A 200 -2.49 18.50 9.06
N ARG A 201 -1.86 17.99 8.00
CA ARG A 201 -2.54 17.48 6.80
C ARG A 201 -3.03 16.03 6.96
N SER A 202 -2.50 15.32 7.96
CA SER A 202 -2.93 13.96 8.27
C SER A 202 -4.31 13.97 8.90
N LYS A 203 -5.18 13.07 8.44
CA LYS A 203 -6.48 12.84 9.07
C LYS A 203 -6.35 12.18 10.44
N ALA A 204 -5.22 11.52 10.71
CA ALA A 204 -4.89 10.89 11.99
C ALA A 204 -4.01 11.78 12.88
N LYS A 205 -4.01 13.10 12.68
CA LYS A 205 -3.12 14.00 13.39
C LYS A 205 -3.28 13.93 14.92
N ASP A 206 -4.52 13.83 15.41
CA ASP A 206 -4.82 13.94 16.85
C ASP A 206 -4.99 12.57 17.55
N PHE A 207 -4.72 11.46 16.86
CA PHE A 207 -4.91 10.11 17.42
C PHE A 207 -3.92 9.09 16.85
N GLY A 208 -3.72 8.00 17.60
CA GLY A 208 -2.87 6.90 17.17
C GLY A 208 -1.38 7.22 17.27
N PRO A 209 -0.52 6.70 16.37
CA PRO A 209 0.94 6.79 16.48
C PRO A 209 1.51 8.21 16.57
N TRP A 210 0.79 9.23 16.10
CA TRP A 210 1.20 10.62 16.29
C TRP A 210 1.19 11.07 17.75
N SER A 211 0.39 10.43 18.60
CA SER A 211 0.33 10.68 20.06
C SER A 211 1.23 9.75 20.89
N THR A 212 1.43 8.51 20.45
CA THR A 212 2.18 7.50 21.22
C THR A 212 3.63 7.35 20.77
N ASP A 213 3.91 7.58 19.48
CA ASP A 213 5.17 7.25 18.81
C ASP A 213 5.60 8.36 17.85
N TYR A 214 5.60 9.61 18.35
CA TYR A 214 5.84 10.80 17.54
C TYR A 214 7.12 10.73 16.70
N ASP A 215 8.26 10.40 17.33
CA ASP A 215 9.56 10.33 16.67
C ASP A 215 9.57 9.29 15.54
N ALA A 216 8.89 8.16 15.73
CA ALA A 216 8.77 7.13 14.70
C ALA A 216 7.96 7.65 13.50
N MET A 217 6.90 8.41 13.76
CA MET A 217 6.08 9.05 12.71
C MET A 217 6.82 10.17 11.99
N ALA A 218 7.64 10.93 12.71
CA ALA A 218 8.49 11.96 12.14
C ALA A 218 9.57 11.35 11.23
N ARG A 219 10.28 10.30 11.67
CA ARG A 219 11.24 9.55 10.83
C ARG A 219 10.57 8.94 9.60
N LYS A 220 9.39 8.33 9.76
CA LYS A 220 8.56 7.84 8.64
C LYS A 220 8.25 8.96 7.64
N THR A 221 7.96 10.16 8.14
CA THR A 221 7.69 11.33 7.30
C THR A 221 8.94 11.74 6.50
N ALA A 222 10.12 11.76 7.13
CA ALA A 222 11.39 12.02 6.43
C ALA A 222 11.67 10.99 5.32
N ILE A 223 11.45 9.69 5.59
CA ILE A 223 11.58 8.62 4.58
C ILE A 223 10.65 8.86 3.39
N ARG A 224 9.38 9.22 3.63
CA ARG A 224 8.43 9.52 2.54
C ARG A 224 8.87 10.70 1.68
N GLN A 225 9.44 11.74 2.29
CA GLN A 225 9.96 12.89 1.53
C GLN A 225 11.20 12.50 0.72
N LEU A 226 12.12 11.72 1.31
CA LEU A 226 13.32 11.21 0.64
C LEU A 226 12.97 10.40 -0.61
N PHE A 227 11.93 9.57 -0.55
CA PHE A 227 11.49 8.78 -1.70
C PHE A 227 11.10 9.62 -2.91
N LYS A 228 10.75 10.90 -2.74
CA LYS A 228 10.46 11.80 -3.86
C LYS A 228 11.73 12.15 -4.63
N LEU A 229 12.89 12.22 -3.97
CA LEU A 229 14.15 12.70 -4.53
C LEU A 229 14.99 11.60 -5.19
N ILE A 230 14.91 10.37 -4.71
CA ILE A 230 15.77 9.29 -5.19
C ILE A 230 15.31 8.73 -6.55
N PRO A 231 16.23 8.15 -7.34
CA PRO A 231 15.89 7.28 -8.47
C PRO A 231 14.97 6.15 -8.00
N LYS A 232 13.94 5.84 -8.79
CA LYS A 232 12.91 4.86 -8.45
C LYS A 232 12.96 3.73 -9.47
N SER A 233 12.79 2.50 -9.00
CA SER A 233 12.40 1.39 -9.88
C SER A 233 11.02 1.68 -10.47
N ALA A 234 10.66 0.96 -11.54
CA ALA A 234 9.32 1.07 -12.11
C ALA A 234 8.24 0.75 -11.05
N GLU A 235 8.50 -0.22 -10.18
CA GLU A 235 7.62 -0.63 -9.09
C GLU A 235 7.48 0.49 -8.03
N LEU A 236 8.59 1.08 -7.57
CA LEU A 236 8.54 2.18 -6.61
C LEU A 236 7.87 3.42 -7.20
N ALA A 237 8.10 3.71 -8.48
CA ALA A 237 7.42 4.81 -9.18
C ALA A 237 5.90 4.58 -9.25
N ARG A 238 5.47 3.36 -9.60
CA ARG A 238 4.04 2.98 -9.59
C ARG A 238 3.45 3.03 -8.19
N ALA A 239 4.17 2.55 -7.17
CA ALA A 239 3.71 2.61 -5.79
C ALA A 239 3.46 4.06 -5.34
N VAL A 240 4.39 4.97 -5.65
CA VAL A 240 4.21 6.40 -5.37
C VAL A 240 3.04 7.00 -6.16
N ALA A 241 2.82 6.58 -7.41
CA ALA A 241 1.74 7.10 -8.25
C ALA A 241 0.34 6.63 -7.82
N HIS A 242 0.23 5.41 -7.27
CA HIS A 242 -1.03 4.84 -6.78
C HIS A 242 -1.29 5.12 -5.30
N ASP A 243 -0.31 5.60 -4.57
CA ASP A 243 -0.43 5.95 -3.16
C ASP A 243 -1.49 7.04 -2.94
N GLU A 244 -2.38 6.80 -1.98
CA GLU A 244 -3.49 7.68 -1.62
C GLU A 244 -4.50 7.92 -2.77
N THR A 245 -4.58 6.99 -3.72
CA THR A 245 -5.53 7.06 -4.85
C THR A 245 -6.55 5.92 -4.85
N VAL A 246 -7.64 6.10 -5.59
CA VAL A 246 -8.66 5.08 -5.84
C VAL A 246 -8.59 4.63 -7.29
N ARG A 247 -8.17 3.39 -7.49
CA ARG A 247 -8.13 2.75 -8.79
C ARG A 247 -9.34 1.83 -8.95
N ARG A 248 -10.12 2.02 -10.02
CA ARG A 248 -11.34 1.22 -10.30
C ARG A 248 -11.17 0.23 -11.45
N ASP A 249 -10.14 0.42 -12.27
CA ASP A 249 -9.80 -0.51 -13.34
C ASP A 249 -8.78 -1.53 -12.82
N ALA A 250 -9.16 -2.80 -12.73
CA ALA A 250 -8.31 -3.89 -12.25
C ALA A 250 -7.43 -4.53 -13.35
N SER A 251 -7.52 -4.06 -14.59
CA SER A 251 -6.74 -4.57 -15.73
C SER A 251 -5.24 -4.31 -15.57
N PRO A 252 -4.32 -5.14 -16.11
CA PRO A 252 -2.90 -4.81 -16.11
C PRO A 252 -2.59 -3.43 -16.70
N GLU A 253 -3.30 -3.04 -17.76
CA GLU A 253 -3.15 -1.76 -18.46
C GLU A 253 -3.50 -0.56 -17.56
N GLY A 254 -4.50 -0.71 -16.68
CA GLY A 254 -4.89 0.31 -15.72
C GLY A 254 -3.84 0.59 -14.64
N LEU A 255 -2.76 -0.21 -14.53
CA LEU A 255 -1.69 0.01 -13.55
C LEU A 255 -0.76 1.15 -13.95
N ASP A 256 -0.60 1.43 -15.24
CA ASP A 256 0.27 2.51 -15.69
C ASP A 256 -0.45 3.88 -15.70
N VAL A 257 -1.74 3.90 -15.34
CA VAL A 257 -2.53 5.12 -15.13
C VAL A 257 -2.74 5.34 -13.62
N PRO A 258 -2.31 6.48 -13.05
CA PRO A 258 -2.58 6.78 -11.65
C PRO A 258 -4.08 6.73 -11.34
N GLY A 259 -4.44 6.25 -10.15
CA GLY A 259 -5.82 6.25 -9.69
C GLY A 259 -6.37 7.67 -9.47
N ASP A 260 -7.67 7.76 -9.23
CA ASP A 260 -8.31 9.05 -8.95
C ASP A 260 -8.08 9.46 -7.50
N TYR A 261 -7.73 10.73 -7.28
CA TYR A 261 -7.82 11.33 -5.97
C TYR A 261 -9.28 11.63 -5.64
N ILE A 262 -9.77 11.14 -4.50
CA ILE A 262 -11.12 11.42 -4.03
C ILE A 262 -11.08 12.34 -2.81
N GLU A 263 -11.89 13.40 -2.84
CA GLU A 263 -12.22 14.18 -1.64
C GLU A 263 -13.25 13.40 -0.79
N GLY A 264 -12.79 12.28 -0.21
CA GLY A 264 -13.57 11.43 0.67
C GLY A 264 -13.19 11.63 2.13
N GLU A 265 -14.08 11.26 3.04
CA GLU A 265 -13.76 11.13 4.47
C GLU A 265 -13.28 9.70 4.73
N ILE A 266 -12.16 9.56 5.45
CA ILE A 266 -11.67 8.26 5.88
C ILE A 266 -12.57 7.80 7.03
N VAL A 267 -12.98 6.54 7.02
CA VAL A 267 -13.61 5.94 8.20
C VAL A 267 -12.52 5.77 9.25
N SER A 268 -12.69 6.38 10.43
CA SER A 268 -11.80 6.17 11.57
C SER A 268 -11.75 4.69 11.91
N GLN A 269 -10.63 4.04 11.58
CA GLN A 269 -10.43 2.64 11.95
C GLN A 269 -10.06 2.59 13.43
N PRO A 270 -10.62 1.66 14.23
CA PRO A 270 -10.07 1.36 15.54
C PRO A 270 -8.58 1.03 15.39
N ALA A 271 -7.74 1.60 16.25
CA ALA A 271 -6.30 1.32 16.23
C ALA A 271 -6.09 -0.20 16.23
N PRO A 272 -5.23 -0.75 15.35
CA PRO A 272 -5.02 -2.19 15.29
C PRO A 272 -4.55 -2.71 16.64
N GLN A 273 -5.41 -3.40 17.37
CA GLN A 273 -5.04 -4.12 18.58
C GLN A 273 -4.08 -5.26 18.17
N GLY A 274 -2.82 -5.18 18.58
CA GLY A 274 -1.81 -6.21 18.31
C GLY A 274 -0.86 -5.93 17.14
N ALA A 275 -0.89 -4.74 16.52
CA ALA A 275 0.31 -4.26 15.85
C ALA A 275 1.20 -3.63 16.92
N GLU A 276 1.99 -4.44 17.63
CA GLU A 276 3.31 -3.99 18.09
C GLU A 276 4.04 -3.60 16.80
N GLN A 277 3.85 -2.34 16.40
CA GLN A 277 4.68 -1.74 15.38
C GLN A 277 6.07 -1.82 15.98
N ALA A 278 6.93 -2.63 15.36
CA ALA A 278 8.33 -2.71 15.74
C ALA A 278 8.79 -1.27 15.97
N THR A 279 9.16 -0.97 17.21
CA THR A 279 9.99 0.19 17.48
C THR A 279 11.08 0.17 16.41
N VAL A 280 11.40 1.32 15.85
CA VAL A 280 12.59 1.44 14.98
C VAL A 280 13.81 1.24 15.88
N GLU A 281 13.98 0.04 16.43
CA GLU A 281 15.28 -0.50 16.71
C GLU A 281 15.93 -0.69 15.35
N GLU A 282 17.19 -0.24 15.30
CA GLU A 282 18.08 -0.19 14.16
C GLU A 282 17.75 -1.24 13.10
N VAL A 283 17.68 -0.80 11.83
CA VAL A 283 17.62 -1.70 10.67
C VAL A 283 18.59 -2.87 10.95
N PRO A 284 18.10 -4.13 11.03
CA PRO A 284 18.88 -5.22 11.60
C PRO A 284 20.26 -5.31 10.93
N SER A 285 21.31 -5.43 11.74
CA SER A 285 22.69 -5.65 11.26
C SER A 285 22.83 -6.90 10.38
N GLN A 286 21.80 -7.75 10.30
CA GLN A 286 21.71 -8.84 9.32
C GLN A 286 21.58 -8.39 7.85
N PHE A 287 21.37 -7.10 7.57
CA PHE A 287 21.52 -6.54 6.21
C PHE A 287 22.91 -5.94 5.94
N SER A 288 23.80 -5.87 6.93
CA SER A 288 25.22 -5.61 6.69
C SER A 288 25.94 -6.91 6.35
N GLY A 289 26.18 -7.16 5.06
CA GLY A 289 26.99 -8.30 4.62
C GLY A 289 26.43 -9.15 3.49
N TRP A 290 25.68 -8.57 2.54
CA TRP A 290 25.58 -9.21 1.22
C TRP A 290 26.96 -9.13 0.53
N PRO A 291 27.40 -10.20 -0.16
CA PRO A 291 28.76 -10.30 -0.66
C PRO A 291 29.09 -9.13 -1.58
N GLU A 292 30.27 -8.57 -1.35
CA GLU A 292 30.91 -7.57 -2.19
C GLU A 292 30.74 -7.98 -3.66
N ALA A 293 30.15 -7.09 -4.47
CA ALA A 293 29.92 -7.33 -5.87
C ALA A 293 31.25 -7.78 -6.51
N ALA A 294 31.27 -9.00 -7.06
CA ALA A 294 32.44 -9.51 -7.75
C ALA A 294 32.90 -8.48 -8.79
N GLU A 295 34.17 -8.09 -8.69
CA GLU A 295 34.77 -7.12 -9.60
C GLU A 295 34.52 -7.56 -11.06
N PRO A 296 34.12 -6.65 -11.95
CA PRO A 296 33.97 -6.99 -13.35
C PRO A 296 35.34 -7.40 -13.88
N ALA A 297 35.43 -8.62 -14.43
CA ALA A 297 36.62 -9.13 -15.07
C ALA A 297 37.17 -8.07 -16.04
N ALA A 298 38.41 -7.64 -15.79
CA ALA A 298 39.12 -6.70 -16.63
C ALA A 298 39.07 -7.17 -18.09
N ALA A 299 38.63 -6.27 -18.96
CA ALA A 299 38.68 -6.46 -20.40
C ALA A 299 40.14 -6.68 -20.81
N ASP A 300 40.43 -7.87 -21.33
CA ASP A 300 41.70 -8.18 -21.97
C ASP A 300 41.77 -7.40 -23.29
N ALA A 301 42.32 -6.20 -23.22
CA ALA A 301 42.75 -5.44 -24.39
C ALA A 301 44.10 -6.00 -24.85
N GLY A 302 44.05 -7.13 -25.56
CA GLY A 302 45.18 -7.72 -26.27
C GLY A 302 45.37 -7.08 -27.64
N LEU A 303 46.55 -6.49 -27.83
CA LEU A 303 47.18 -6.13 -29.11
C LEU A 303 47.28 -7.32 -30.08
#